data_AF-A0AAD4W8A8-F1
#
_entry.id   AF-A0AAD4W8A8-F1
#
_cell.length_a   1.000
_cell.length_b   1.000
_cell.length_c   1.000
_cell.angle_alpha   90.00
_cell.angle_beta   90.00
_cell.angle_gamma   90.00
#
_symmetry.space_group_name_H-M   'P 1'
#
loop_
_entity.id
_entity.type
_entity.pdbx_description
1 polymer ?
#
loop_
_entity_poly.entity_id
_entity_poly.type
_entity_poly.pdbx_seq_one_letter_code
_entity_poly.pdbx_strand_id
1 'polypeptide(L)'
;MKLTSPDIQRDTSSAISTEVINEIIRDIGDSLFAIFVDESCDMSSKEQMTIVLRYVDKGHVIESFVGYDGASNMRALVAVAKKHS
;
A
#
# COMPACT_ATOMS: atom_id res chain seq x y z
N MET A 1 -29.79 -9.81 6.94
CA MET A 1 -28.90 -10.50 5.99
C MET A 1 -27.49 -10.47 6.57
N LYS A 2 -26.91 -11.62 6.96
CA LYS A 2 -25.47 -11.71 7.29
C LYS A 2 -24.74 -11.97 5.98
N LEU A 3 -24.36 -10.90 5.29
CA LEU A 3 -23.65 -11.02 4.03
C LEU A 3 -22.16 -11.23 4.35
N THR A 4 -21.72 -12.49 4.30
CA THR A 4 -20.37 -13.01 4.54
C THR A 4 -19.90 -13.04 6.02
N SER A 5 -19.26 -14.14 6.42
CA SER A 5 -18.65 -14.34 7.76
C SER A 5 -17.43 -13.41 7.91
N PRO A 6 -17.12 -12.89 9.12
CA PRO A 6 -15.93 -12.05 9.35
C PRO A 6 -14.62 -12.66 8.82
N ASP A 7 -14.44 -13.97 8.94
CA ASP A 7 -13.25 -14.66 8.41
C ASP A 7 -13.20 -14.62 6.88
N ILE A 8 -14.33 -14.85 6.21
CA ILE A 8 -14.42 -14.80 4.75
C ILE A 8 -14.10 -13.40 4.24
N GLN A 9 -14.60 -12.36 4.92
CA GLN A 9 -14.31 -10.97 4.57
C GLN A 9 -12.83 -10.62 4.74
N ARG A 10 -12.21 -11.08 5.83
CA ARG A 10 -10.78 -10.88 6.09
C ARG A 10 -9.92 -11.55 5.03
N ASP A 11 -10.20 -12.81 4.73
CA ASP A 11 -9.41 -13.59 3.76
C ASP A 11 -9.56 -13.02 2.35
N THR A 12 -10.78 -12.61 1.98
CA THR A 12 -11.05 -11.92 0.71
C THR A 12 -10.29 -10.60 0.62
N SER A 13 -10.33 -9.77 1.67
CA SER A 13 -9.61 -8.50 1.73
C SER A 13 -8.09 -8.73 1.59
N SER A 14 -7.55 -9.70 2.32
CA SER A 14 -6.13 -10.07 2.26
C SER A 14 -5.70 -10.51 0.86
N ALA A 15 -6.51 -11.33 0.19
CA ALA A 15 -6.24 -11.79 -1.18
C ALA A 15 -6.23 -10.62 -2.17
N ILE A 16 -7.20 -9.70 -2.08
CA ILE A 16 -7.27 -8.51 -2.93
C ILE A 16 -6.05 -7.60 -2.69
N SER A 17 -5.72 -7.30 -1.43
CA SER A 17 -4.55 -6.48 -1.10
C SER A 17 -3.26 -7.09 -1.64
N THR A 18 -3.11 -8.42 -1.53
CA THR A 18 -1.95 -9.14 -2.05
C THR A 18 -1.87 -9.03 -3.57
N GLU A 19 -2.98 -9.21 -4.29
CA GLU A 19 -3.00 -9.12 -5.75
C GLU A 19 -2.67 -7.70 -6.23
N VAL A 20 -3.23 -6.67 -5.59
CA VAL A 20 -2.94 -5.27 -5.92
C VAL A 20 -1.45 -4.95 -5.71
N ILE A 21 -0.86 -5.40 -4.59
CA ILE A 21 0.57 -5.18 -4.33
C ILE A 21 1.44 -5.91 -5.36
N ASN A 22 1.08 -7.15 -5.72
CA ASN A 22 1.81 -7.90 -6.74
C ASN A 22 1.76 -7.19 -8.10
N GLU A 23 0.63 -6.62 -8.47
CA GLU A 23 0.52 -5.87 -9.73
C GLU A 23 1.37 -4.60 -9.71
N ILE A 24 1.36 -3.84 -8.61
CA ILE A 24 2.24 -2.67 -8.44
C ILE A 24 3.71 -3.07 -8.56
N ILE A 25 4.12 -4.18 -7.94
CA ILE A 25 5.49 -4.69 -8.03
C ILE A 25 5.84 -5.10 -9.47
N ARG A 26 4.90 -5.73 -10.19
CA ARG A 26 5.09 -6.10 -11.60
C ARG A 26 5.22 -4.88 -12.50
N ASP A 27 4.45 -3.83 -12.25
CA ASP A 27 4.51 -2.57 -12.99
C ASP A 27 5.85 -1.84 -12.76
N ILE A 28 6.37 -1.87 -11.53
CA ILE A 28 7.69 -1.34 -11.22
C ILE A 28 8.78 -2.19 -11.90
N GLY A 29 8.69 -3.52 -11.80
CA GLY A 29 9.70 -4.45 -12.31
C GLY A 29 11.09 -4.15 -11.74
N ASP A 30 12.08 -4.00 -12.62
CA ASP A 30 13.45 -3.62 -12.26
C ASP A 30 13.69 -2.09 -12.24
N SER A 31 12.62 -1.30 -12.33
CA SER A 31 12.71 0.17 -12.42
C SER A 31 12.97 0.81 -11.06
N LEU A 32 13.45 2.06 -11.09
CA LEU A 32 13.54 2.88 -9.90
C LEU A 32 12.15 3.35 -9.44
N PHE A 33 11.97 3.42 -8.13
CA PHE A 33 10.80 4.00 -7.48
C PHE A 33 11.27 4.87 -6.30
N ALA A 34 10.36 5.70 -5.81
CA ALA A 34 10.48 6.51 -4.60
C ALA A 34 9.33 6.16 -3.64
N ILE A 35 9.56 6.38 -2.34
CA ILE A 35 8.57 6.13 -1.29
C ILE A 35 8.29 7.47 -0.61
N PHE A 36 7.02 7.86 -0.58
CA PHE A 36 6.53 8.99 0.17
C PHE A 36 5.80 8.48 1.40
N VAL A 37 6.23 8.96 2.56
CA VAL A 37 5.58 8.69 3.84
C VAL A 37 5.07 10.03 4.35
N ASP A 38 3.76 10.09 4.60
CA ASP A 38 3.11 11.28 5.17
C ASP A 38 2.52 10.93 6.52
N GLU A 39 2.79 11.76 7.51
CA GLU A 39 2.27 11.64 8.87
C GLU A 39 1.30 12.78 9.12
N SER A 40 0.07 12.43 9.45
CA SER A 40 -1.00 13.38 9.77
C SER A 40 -1.77 12.92 11.01
N CYS A 41 -2.51 13.81 11.65
CA CYS A 41 -3.33 13.46 12.80
C CYS A 41 -4.82 13.59 12.47
N ASP A 42 -5.64 12.66 12.95
CA ASP A 42 -7.09 12.78 12.81
C ASP A 42 -7.74 13.75 13.82
N MET A 43 -9.06 13.89 13.71
CA MET A 43 -9.89 14.69 14.62
C MET A 43 -9.83 14.23 16.09
N SER A 44 -9.28 13.03 16.36
CA SER A 44 -9.03 12.51 17.71
C SER A 44 -7.56 12.64 18.15
N SER A 45 -6.77 13.41 17.40
CA SER A 45 -5.32 13.62 17.60
C SER A 45 -4.50 12.33 17.56
N LYS A 46 -5.00 11.29 16.87
CA LYS A 46 -4.22 10.07 16.62
C LYS A 46 -3.40 10.26 15.36
N GLU A 47 -2.10 9.99 15.48
CA GLU A 47 -1.18 9.94 14.35
C GLU A 47 -1.60 8.83 13.38
N GLN A 48 -1.48 9.14 12.09
CA GLN A 48 -1.82 8.31 10.96
C GLN A 48 -0.71 8.44 9.93
N MET A 49 -0.24 7.30 9.41
CA MET A 49 0.84 7.28 8.45
C MET A 49 0.36 6.72 7.11
N THR A 50 0.51 7.49 6.03
CA THR A 50 0.20 7.07 4.66
C THR A 50 1.48 6.78 3.88
N ILE A 51 1.48 5.71 3.10
CA ILE A 51 2.61 5.32 2.24
C ILE A 51 2.18 5.32 0.78
N VAL A 52 2.93 6.05 -0.04
CA VAL A 52 2.74 6.14 -1.50
C VAL A 52 4.04 5.75 -2.20
N LEU A 53 3.94 4.87 -3.19
CA LEU A 53 5.03 4.57 -4.13
C LEU A 53 4.91 5.49 -5.34
N ARG A 54 6.02 6.05 -5.79
CA ARG A 54 6.11 6.80 -7.05
C ARG A 54 7.15 6.17 -7.96
N TYR A 55 6.77 5.79 -9.17
CA TYR A 55 7.67 5.16 -10.15
C TYR A 55 7.36 5.65 -11.56
N VAL A 56 8.16 5.24 -12.54
CA VAL A 56 7.91 5.57 -13.95
C VAL A 56 7.56 4.31 -14.71
N ASP A 57 6.39 4.29 -15.36
CA ASP A 57 6.00 3.26 -16.32
C ASP A 57 5.73 3.91 -17.68
N LYS A 58 6.34 3.36 -18.74
CA LYS A 58 6.18 3.82 -20.14
C LYS A 58 6.30 5.35 -20.30
N GLY A 59 7.22 5.99 -19.57
CA GLY A 59 7.46 7.43 -19.62
C GLY A 59 6.49 8.30 -18.82
N HIS A 60 5.58 7.69 -18.06
CA HIS A 60 4.63 8.37 -17.17
C HIS A 60 5.02 8.15 -15.72
N VAL A 61 4.92 9.19 -14.90
CA VAL A 61 5.05 9.06 -13.44
C VAL A 61 3.74 8.49 -12.91
N ILE A 62 3.84 7.37 -12.20
CA ILE A 62 2.73 6.69 -11.53
C ILE A 62 2.89 6.85 -10.02
N GLU A 63 1.79 7.15 -9.34
CA GLU A 63 1.70 7.17 -7.88
C GLU A 63 0.70 6.12 -7.42
N SER A 64 1.14 5.20 -6.57
CA SER A 64 0.33 4.11 -6.04
C SER A 64 0.32 4.15 -4.52
N PHE A 65 -0.86 4.35 -3.94
CA PHE A 65 -1.06 4.22 -2.50
C PHE A 65 -0.95 2.75 -2.10
N VAL A 66 -0.08 2.44 -1.13
CA VAL A 66 0.20 1.04 -0.73
C VAL A 66 -0.16 0.74 0.71
N GLY A 67 -0.37 1.75 1.56
CA GLY A 67 -0.69 1.49 2.95
C GLY A 67 -1.06 2.72 3.74
N TYR A 68 -1.79 2.48 4.82
CA TYR A 68 -2.18 3.46 5.82
C TYR A 68 -2.21 2.80 7.20
N ASP A 69 -1.50 3.37 8.16
CA ASP A 69 -1.52 2.93 9.56
C ASP A 69 -2.21 4.01 10.40
N GLY A 70 -3.52 3.86 10.57
CA GLY A 70 -4.30 4.54 11.62
C GLY A 70 -4.74 3.49 12.64
N ALA A 71 -4.82 3.87 13.92
CA ALA A 71 -4.88 3.02 15.13
C ALA A 71 -5.94 1.89 15.23
N SER A 72 -6.60 1.45 14.16
CA SER A 72 -7.44 0.24 14.12
C SER A 72 -7.56 -0.32 12.70
N ASN A 73 -6.54 -1.06 12.25
CA ASN A 73 -6.56 -1.99 11.10
C ASN A 73 -6.79 -1.44 9.69
N MET A 74 -5.69 -1.12 9.01
CA MET A 74 -5.27 -1.75 7.74
C MET A 74 -3.74 -1.80 7.78
N ARG A 75 -3.09 -2.93 7.44
CA ARG A 75 -1.62 -2.99 7.40
C ARG A 75 -1.16 -3.47 6.04
N ALA A 76 -0.45 -2.58 5.34
CA ALA A 76 0.58 -2.94 4.38
C ALA A 76 1.73 -1.92 4.55
N LEU A 77 2.91 -2.45 4.87
CA LEU A 77 4.18 -1.73 4.97
C LEU A 77 5.10 -2.35 3.90
N VAL A 78 5.54 -1.57 2.91
CA VAL A 78 6.61 -1.99 1.99
C VAL A 78 7.62 -0.86 1.88
N ALA A 79 8.81 -1.08 2.45
CA ALA A 79 10.02 -0.37 2.08
C ALA A 79 10.66 -1.12 0.92
N VAL A 80 11.06 -0.42 -0.14
CA VAL A 80 11.94 -0.96 -1.16
C VAL A 80 13.19 -0.08 -1.28
N ALA A 81 14.33 -0.74 -1.28
CA ALA A 81 15.67 -0.18 -1.37
C ALA A 81 16.24 -0.55 -2.75
N LYS A 82 17.13 0.30 -3.29
CA LYS A 82 17.85 0.01 -4.54
C LYS A 82 18.64 -1.29 -4.41
N LYS A 83 18.50 -2.19 -5.38
CA LYS A 83 19.44 -3.31 -5.56
C LYS A 83 20.83 -2.71 -5.84
N HIS A 84 21.77 -2.91 -4.92
CA HIS A 84 23.19 -2.74 -5.24
C HIS A 84 23.57 -3.80 -6.27
N SER A 85 24.23 -3.35 -7.34
CA SER A 85 24.73 -4.16 -8.46
C SER A 85 25.69 -5.24 -7.99
#